data_AF-A0A7U3YHX0-F1
#
_entry.id   AF-A0A7U3YHX0-F1
#
_cell.length_a   1.000
_cell.length_b   1.000
_cell.length_c   1.000
_cell.angle_alpha   90.00
_cell.angle_beta   90.00
_cell.angle_gamma   90.00
#
_symmetry.space_group_name_H-M   'P 1'
#
loop_
_entity.id
_entity.type
_entity.pdbx_description
1 polymer ?
#
loop_
_entity_poly.entity_id
_entity_poly.type
_entity_poly.pdbx_seq_one_letter_code
_entity_poly.pdbx_strand_id
1 'polypeptide(L)'
;MGLFRRVKTIILADLHELVDQWEDPVALTKQYLRELQEQIETAQRSIAQQMALEQRYASLIAHVKTMIEKRTRQAKLALERNEEAIAKLALREKLMYEKKLSAYQQQYETLQEKTTYMSEQLNKLYEKYEELSAKQWELHARANAAKTIKDINTTLASFHPEQALRGFARMEERVFALEAEANASRRFLESAHAFPSTIDEEVETELAKWKEAQAKNA
;
A
#
# COMPACT_ATOMS: atom_id res chain seq x y z
N MET A 1 -12.94 -9.24 -34.29
CA MET A 1 -13.83 -8.95 -33.14
C MET A 1 -13.02 -9.08 -31.85
N GLY A 2 -12.25 -8.05 -31.50
CA GLY A 2 -11.11 -8.16 -30.58
C GLY A 2 -11.47 -8.11 -29.08
N LEU A 3 -10.64 -8.78 -28.28
CA LEU A 3 -10.65 -8.82 -26.81
C LEU A 3 -10.80 -7.42 -26.17
N PHE A 4 -10.23 -6.38 -26.79
CA PHE A 4 -10.34 -4.99 -26.33
C PHE A 4 -11.76 -4.41 -26.31
N ARG A 5 -12.68 -4.88 -27.18
CA ARG A 5 -14.10 -4.48 -27.08
C ARG A 5 -14.81 -5.21 -25.95
N ARG A 6 -14.45 -6.46 -25.67
CA ARG A 6 -15.05 -7.21 -24.53
C ARG A 6 -14.66 -6.61 -23.19
N VAL A 7 -13.43 -6.12 -23.05
CA VAL A 7 -13.01 -5.36 -21.85
C VAL A 7 -13.81 -4.07 -21.72
N LYS A 8 -13.97 -3.28 -22.79
CA LYS A 8 -14.73 -2.02 -22.72
C LYS A 8 -16.25 -2.20 -22.51
N THR A 9 -16.84 -3.27 -23.06
CA THR A 9 -18.29 -3.53 -22.99
C THR A 9 -18.71 -4.18 -21.66
N ILE A 10 -17.84 -4.97 -21.02
CA ILE A 10 -18.08 -5.46 -19.65
C ILE A 10 -17.93 -4.30 -18.66
N ILE A 11 -16.95 -3.42 -18.86
CA ILE A 11 -16.74 -2.25 -17.98
C ILE A 11 -17.94 -1.27 -18.01
N LEU A 12 -18.53 -0.97 -19.17
CA LEU A 12 -19.63 0.02 -19.25
C LEU A 12 -21.00 -0.50 -18.78
N ALA A 13 -21.27 -1.80 -18.91
CA ALA A 13 -22.53 -2.39 -18.47
C ALA A 13 -22.55 -2.60 -16.94
N ASP A 14 -21.42 -3.05 -16.37
CA ASP A 14 -21.30 -3.24 -14.92
C ASP A 14 -21.09 -1.91 -14.16
N LEU A 15 -20.58 -0.86 -14.79
CA LEU A 15 -20.45 0.47 -14.16
C LEU A 15 -21.81 1.13 -13.88
N HIS A 16 -22.89 0.77 -14.57
CA HIS A 16 -24.21 1.35 -14.29
C HIS A 16 -24.93 0.63 -13.13
N GLU A 17 -24.62 -0.65 -12.88
CA GLU A 17 -25.18 -1.43 -11.75
C GLU A 17 -24.28 -1.46 -10.51
N LEU A 18 -22.95 -1.29 -10.64
CA LEU A 18 -22.00 -1.34 -9.51
C LEU A 18 -21.74 0.02 -8.83
N VAL A 19 -22.10 1.15 -9.47
CA VAL A 19 -22.00 2.48 -8.83
C VAL A 19 -22.91 2.57 -7.61
N ASP A 20 -24.03 1.83 -7.60
CA ASP A 20 -24.96 1.80 -6.47
C ASP A 20 -24.56 0.79 -5.37
N GLN A 21 -23.59 -0.08 -5.61
CA GLN A 21 -23.29 -1.22 -4.71
C GLN A 21 -21.88 -1.21 -4.09
N TRP A 22 -20.94 -0.42 -4.64
CA TRP A 22 -19.60 -0.24 -4.07
C TRP A 22 -19.46 1.16 -3.49
N GLU A 23 -19.66 1.26 -2.18
CA GLU A 23 -19.69 2.52 -1.40
C GLU A 23 -18.36 3.31 -1.39
N ASP A 24 -17.25 2.76 -1.91
CA ASP A 24 -15.93 3.41 -1.81
C ASP A 24 -15.13 3.42 -3.15
N PRO A 25 -15.07 4.56 -3.86
CA PRO A 25 -14.35 4.70 -5.14
C PRO A 25 -12.85 4.42 -5.02
N VAL A 26 -12.29 4.52 -3.81
CA VAL A 26 -10.88 4.19 -3.52
C VAL A 26 -10.62 2.69 -3.66
N ALA A 27 -11.56 1.83 -3.24
CA ALA A 27 -11.42 0.38 -3.33
C ALA A 27 -11.40 -0.11 -4.78
N LEU A 28 -12.22 0.50 -5.65
CA LEU A 28 -12.29 0.18 -7.07
C LEU A 28 -10.96 0.44 -7.79
N THR A 29 -10.29 1.56 -7.50
CA THR A 29 -8.97 1.88 -8.09
C THR A 29 -7.90 0.85 -7.73
N LYS A 30 -7.95 0.30 -6.51
CA LYS A 30 -7.03 -0.75 -6.06
C LYS A 30 -7.24 -2.05 -6.83
N GLN A 31 -8.50 -2.42 -7.09
CA GLN A 31 -8.82 -3.60 -7.88
C GLN A 31 -8.34 -3.47 -9.32
N TYR A 32 -8.54 -2.32 -9.97
CA TYR A 32 -8.03 -2.09 -11.32
C TYR A 32 -6.51 -2.19 -11.42
N LEU A 33 -5.77 -1.62 -10.47
CA LEU A 33 -4.31 -1.72 -10.45
C LEU A 33 -3.84 -3.16 -10.26
N ARG A 34 -4.55 -3.95 -9.46
CA ARG A 34 -4.26 -5.37 -9.28
C ARG A 34 -4.47 -6.16 -10.57
N GLU A 35 -5.60 -5.97 -11.25
CA GLU A 35 -5.87 -6.63 -12.53
C GLU A 35 -4.84 -6.25 -13.60
N LEU A 36 -4.43 -4.97 -13.64
CA LEU A 36 -3.43 -4.51 -14.57
C LEU A 36 -2.05 -5.10 -14.26
N GLN A 37 -1.70 -5.24 -12.98
CA GLN A 37 -0.49 -5.94 -12.54
C GLN A 37 -0.51 -7.43 -12.95
N GLU A 38 -1.63 -8.13 -12.77
CA GLU A 38 -1.79 -9.53 -13.20
C GLU A 38 -1.66 -9.66 -14.73
N GLN A 39 -2.17 -8.70 -15.50
CA GLN A 39 -1.98 -8.64 -16.95
C GLN A 39 -0.53 -8.40 -17.35
N ILE A 40 0.18 -7.51 -16.64
CA ILE A 40 1.62 -7.27 -16.85
C ILE A 40 2.40 -8.56 -16.61
N GLU A 41 2.17 -9.26 -15.49
CA GLU A 41 2.85 -10.52 -15.19
C GLU A 41 2.56 -11.60 -16.24
N THR A 42 1.31 -11.69 -16.70
CA THR A 42 0.92 -12.65 -17.74
C THR A 42 1.60 -12.32 -19.07
N ALA A 43 1.67 -11.03 -19.43
CA ALA A 43 2.36 -10.56 -20.62
C ALA A 43 3.87 -10.83 -20.56
N GLN A 44 4.51 -10.59 -19.42
CA GLN A 44 5.92 -10.93 -19.19
C GLN A 44 6.19 -12.41 -19.42
N ARG A 45 5.36 -13.31 -18.85
CA ARG A 45 5.52 -14.75 -19.04
C ARG A 45 5.37 -15.15 -20.51
N SER A 46 4.41 -14.55 -21.21
CA SER A 46 4.19 -14.79 -22.64
C SER A 46 5.39 -14.33 -23.49
N ILE A 47 5.94 -13.15 -23.20
CA ILE A 47 7.14 -12.62 -23.86
C ILE A 47 8.35 -13.51 -23.58
N ALA A 48 8.53 -13.97 -22.33
CA ALA A 48 9.63 -14.87 -21.99
C ALA A 48 9.54 -16.20 -22.77
N GLN A 49 8.34 -16.77 -22.92
CA GLN A 49 8.12 -17.95 -23.76
C GLN A 49 8.45 -17.66 -25.22
N GLN A 50 8.06 -16.50 -25.74
CA GLN A 50 8.35 -16.08 -27.11
C GLN A 50 9.85 -15.91 -27.35
N MET A 51 10.58 -15.28 -26.41
CA MET A 51 12.04 -15.15 -26.46
C MET A 51 12.73 -16.52 -26.40
N ALA A 52 12.22 -17.46 -25.62
CA ALA A 52 12.75 -18.83 -25.61
C ALA A 52 12.57 -19.55 -26.96
N LEU A 53 11.42 -19.34 -27.63
CA LEU A 53 11.20 -19.84 -28.99
C LEU A 53 12.15 -19.19 -30.00
N GLU A 54 12.32 -17.88 -29.93
CA GLU A 54 13.28 -17.14 -30.74
C GLU A 54 14.70 -17.70 -30.60
N GLN A 55 15.18 -17.89 -29.37
CA GLN A 55 16.50 -18.48 -29.09
C GLN A 55 16.62 -19.91 -29.64
N ARG A 56 15.55 -20.70 -29.55
CA ARG A 56 15.52 -22.05 -30.13
C ARG A 56 15.67 -21.99 -31.65
N TYR A 57 14.98 -21.08 -32.33
CA TYR A 57 15.16 -20.90 -33.79
C TYR A 57 16.57 -20.41 -34.15
N ALA A 58 17.16 -19.50 -33.36
CA ALA A 58 18.56 -19.10 -33.55
C ALA A 58 19.52 -20.31 -33.48
N SER A 59 19.31 -21.21 -32.50
CA SER A 59 20.10 -22.44 -32.38
C SER A 59 19.91 -23.41 -33.56
N LEU A 60 18.68 -23.55 -34.07
CA LEU A 60 18.38 -24.36 -35.25
C LEU A 60 19.04 -23.79 -36.51
N ILE A 61 19.01 -22.47 -36.69
CA ILE A 61 19.69 -21.76 -37.77
C ILE A 61 21.19 -22.04 -37.72
N ALA A 62 21.81 -21.89 -36.53
CA ALA A 62 23.23 -22.17 -36.35
C ALA A 62 23.55 -23.64 -36.70
N HIS A 63 22.77 -24.58 -36.19
CA HIS A 63 22.95 -26.00 -36.50
C HIS A 63 22.85 -26.29 -38.01
N VAL A 64 21.82 -25.78 -38.70
CA VAL A 64 21.65 -25.99 -40.14
C VAL A 64 22.81 -25.37 -40.93
N LYS A 65 23.32 -24.19 -40.55
CA LYS A 65 24.51 -23.61 -41.17
C LYS A 65 25.72 -24.54 -41.08
N THR A 66 25.97 -25.14 -39.90
CA THR A 66 27.07 -26.11 -39.78
C THR A 66 26.87 -27.35 -40.66
N MET A 67 25.64 -27.80 -40.86
CA MET A 67 25.34 -28.94 -41.74
C MET A 67 25.59 -28.59 -43.21
N ILE A 68 25.23 -27.37 -43.63
CA ILE A 68 25.53 -26.86 -44.98
C ILE A 68 27.05 -26.82 -45.20
N GLU A 69 27.82 -26.31 -44.24
CA GLU A 69 29.28 -26.27 -44.32
C GLU A 69 29.91 -27.67 -44.42
N LYS A 70 29.43 -28.62 -43.59
CA LYS A 70 29.88 -30.02 -43.62
C LYS A 70 29.62 -30.66 -44.99
N ARG A 71 28.40 -30.52 -45.53
CA ARG A 71 28.06 -31.07 -46.86
C ARG A 71 28.82 -30.39 -48.00
N THR A 72 29.08 -29.09 -47.86
CA THR A 72 29.92 -28.35 -48.80
C THR A 72 31.36 -28.89 -48.81
N ARG A 73 31.95 -29.15 -47.64
CA ARG A 73 33.29 -29.73 -47.54
C ARG A 73 33.34 -31.15 -48.13
N GLN A 74 32.33 -31.98 -47.85
CA GLN A 74 32.25 -33.33 -48.41
C GLN A 74 32.09 -33.34 -49.93
N ALA A 75 31.28 -32.43 -50.48
CA ALA A 75 31.14 -32.29 -51.92
C ALA A 75 32.47 -31.91 -52.59
N LYS A 76 33.24 -30.99 -51.98
CA LYS A 76 34.58 -30.61 -52.46
C LYS A 76 35.55 -31.78 -52.45
N LEU A 77 35.64 -32.51 -51.32
CA LEU A 77 36.51 -33.68 -51.18
C LEU A 77 36.17 -34.80 -52.16
N ALA A 78 34.87 -35.05 -52.40
CA ALA A 78 34.43 -36.05 -53.37
C ALA A 78 34.79 -35.65 -54.81
N LEU A 79 34.71 -34.36 -55.16
CA LEU A 79 35.17 -33.85 -56.46
C LEU A 79 36.68 -33.99 -56.63
N GLU A 80 37.47 -33.68 -55.61
CA GLU A 80 38.93 -33.86 -55.64
C GLU A 80 39.35 -35.32 -55.87
N ARG A 81 38.49 -36.26 -55.45
CA ARG A 81 38.69 -37.71 -55.62
C ARG A 81 38.04 -38.29 -56.89
N ASN A 82 37.49 -37.45 -57.78
CA ASN A 82 36.71 -37.85 -58.95
C ASN A 82 35.50 -38.75 -58.63
N GLU A 83 34.96 -38.68 -57.41
CA GLU A 83 33.78 -39.42 -56.97
C GLU A 83 32.49 -38.60 -57.24
N GLU A 84 32.16 -38.38 -58.52
CA GLU A 84 31.05 -37.50 -58.91
C GLU A 84 29.69 -37.87 -58.31
N ALA A 85 29.39 -39.15 -58.17
CA ALA A 85 28.12 -39.62 -57.62
C ALA A 85 27.92 -39.16 -56.17
N ILE A 86 28.99 -39.22 -55.37
CA ILE A 86 29.01 -38.81 -53.96
C ILE A 86 28.94 -37.27 -53.87
N ALA A 87 29.66 -36.57 -54.75
CA ALA A 87 29.59 -35.11 -54.84
C ALA A 87 28.16 -34.60 -55.15
N LYS A 88 27.48 -35.23 -56.13
CA LYS A 88 26.09 -34.89 -56.49
C LYS A 88 25.13 -35.13 -55.33
N LEU A 89 25.30 -36.21 -54.57
CA LEU A 89 24.48 -36.52 -53.39
C LEU A 89 24.70 -35.49 -52.28
N ALA A 90 25.96 -35.16 -51.95
CA ALA A 90 26.30 -34.15 -50.96
C ALA A 90 25.75 -32.76 -51.32
N LEU A 91 25.81 -32.37 -52.60
CA LEU A 91 25.22 -31.12 -53.10
C LEU A 91 23.70 -31.11 -52.99
N ARG A 92 23.02 -32.23 -53.30
CA ARG A 92 21.57 -32.35 -53.12
C ARG A 92 21.17 -32.12 -51.67
N GLU A 93 21.86 -32.77 -50.73
CA GLU A 93 21.61 -32.56 -49.30
C GLU A 93 21.89 -31.12 -48.86
N LYS A 94 22.98 -30.51 -49.34
CA LYS A 94 23.30 -29.09 -49.09
C LYS A 94 22.14 -28.18 -49.50
N LEU A 95 21.62 -28.35 -50.72
CA LEU A 95 20.48 -27.57 -51.23
C LEU A 95 19.21 -27.77 -50.37
N MET A 96 18.96 -28.98 -49.88
CA MET A 96 17.85 -29.22 -48.95
C MET A 96 18.03 -28.48 -47.62
N TYR A 97 19.25 -28.45 -47.07
CA TYR A 97 19.54 -27.68 -45.87
C TYR A 97 19.47 -26.17 -46.10
N GLU A 98 19.89 -25.66 -47.25
CA GLU A 98 19.76 -24.24 -47.62
C GLU A 98 18.29 -23.79 -47.68
N LYS A 99 17.40 -24.63 -48.26
CA LYS A 99 15.95 -24.37 -48.23
C LYS A 99 15.40 -24.35 -46.80
N LYS A 100 15.83 -25.28 -45.94
CA LYS A 100 15.44 -25.30 -44.51
C LYS A 100 15.96 -24.06 -43.78
N LEU A 101 17.18 -23.62 -44.08
CA LEU A 101 17.79 -22.43 -43.49
C LEU A 101 16.95 -21.19 -43.80
N SER A 102 16.59 -20.98 -45.06
CA SER A 102 15.74 -19.87 -45.49
C SER A 102 14.39 -19.88 -44.76
N ALA A 103 13.74 -21.05 -44.65
CA ALA A 103 12.49 -21.17 -43.90
C ALA A 103 12.66 -20.82 -42.41
N TYR A 104 13.71 -21.30 -41.75
CA TYR A 104 13.97 -20.99 -40.34
C TYR A 104 14.33 -19.52 -40.11
N GLN A 105 15.05 -18.88 -41.04
CA GLN A 105 15.36 -17.46 -40.97
C GLN A 105 14.10 -16.59 -41.07
N GLN A 106 13.20 -16.89 -42.00
CA GLN A 106 11.91 -16.19 -42.11
C GLN A 106 11.07 -16.33 -40.84
N GLN A 107 11.03 -17.54 -40.26
CA GLN A 107 10.33 -17.75 -38.99
C GLN A 107 10.98 -16.99 -37.84
N TYR A 108 12.31 -16.99 -37.77
CA TYR A 108 13.06 -16.24 -36.75
C TYR A 108 12.78 -14.74 -36.83
N GLU A 109 12.81 -14.15 -38.02
CA GLU A 109 12.51 -12.73 -38.25
C GLU A 109 11.07 -12.40 -37.82
N THR A 110 10.09 -13.23 -38.21
CA THR A 110 8.69 -13.08 -37.79
C THR A 110 8.52 -13.17 -36.27
N LEU A 111 9.27 -14.06 -35.61
CA LEU A 111 9.25 -14.19 -34.15
C LEU A 111 9.84 -12.95 -33.49
N GLN A 112 10.96 -12.44 -34.01
CA GLN A 112 11.66 -11.27 -33.49
C GLN A 112 10.80 -10.00 -33.58
N GLU A 113 10.11 -9.78 -34.70
CA GLU A 113 9.14 -8.69 -34.86
C GLU A 113 8.02 -8.78 -33.82
N LYS A 114 7.47 -9.98 -33.61
CA LYS A 114 6.42 -10.21 -32.60
C LYS A 114 6.94 -9.96 -31.18
N THR A 115 8.13 -10.46 -30.84
CA THR A 115 8.77 -10.23 -29.53
C THR A 115 8.93 -8.73 -29.29
N THR A 116 9.39 -7.99 -30.30
CA THR A 116 9.61 -6.54 -30.23
C THR A 116 8.30 -5.80 -30.00
N TYR A 117 7.28 -6.09 -30.81
CA TYR A 117 5.94 -5.52 -30.66
C TYR A 117 5.35 -5.79 -29.28
N MET A 118 5.43 -7.04 -28.79
CA MET A 118 4.92 -7.40 -27.47
C MET A 118 5.66 -6.67 -26.34
N SER A 119 6.98 -6.48 -26.48
CA SER A 119 7.79 -5.72 -25.52
C SER A 119 7.39 -4.24 -25.48
N GLU A 120 7.14 -3.63 -26.64
CA GLU A 120 6.61 -2.26 -26.71
C GLU A 120 5.23 -2.13 -26.06
N GLN A 121 4.32 -3.10 -26.28
CA GLN A 121 3.01 -3.10 -25.63
C GLN A 121 3.14 -3.27 -24.12
N LEU A 122 4.09 -4.08 -23.64
CA LEU A 122 4.36 -4.24 -22.22
C LEU A 122 4.83 -2.93 -21.59
N ASN A 123 5.73 -2.20 -22.25
CA ASN A 123 6.17 -0.88 -21.79
C ASN A 123 5.00 0.11 -21.67
N LYS A 124 4.08 0.12 -22.65
CA LYS A 124 2.86 0.94 -22.58
C LYS A 124 1.94 0.54 -21.42
N LEU A 125 1.92 -0.74 -21.04
CA LEU A 125 1.17 -1.18 -19.85
C LEU A 125 1.83 -0.67 -18.57
N TYR A 126 3.16 -0.64 -18.50
CA TYR A 126 3.89 -0.04 -17.37
C TYR A 126 3.62 1.45 -17.24
N GLU A 127 3.71 2.21 -18.32
CA GLU A 127 3.40 3.65 -18.31
C GLU A 127 1.98 3.90 -17.78
N LYS A 128 1.00 3.14 -18.28
CA LYS A 128 -0.39 3.23 -17.78
C LYS A 128 -0.53 2.83 -16.32
N TYR A 129 0.22 1.81 -15.86
CA TYR A 129 0.21 1.41 -14.46
C TYR A 129 0.69 2.57 -13.57
N GLU A 130 1.78 3.23 -13.95
CA GLU A 130 2.32 4.38 -13.21
C GLU A 130 1.34 5.55 -13.19
N GLU A 131 0.75 5.89 -14.34
CA GLU A 131 -0.27 6.94 -14.43
C GLU A 131 -1.48 6.65 -13.53
N LEU A 132 -1.98 5.41 -13.53
CA LEU A 132 -3.12 5.01 -12.73
C LEU A 132 -2.78 4.94 -11.24
N SER A 133 -1.56 4.53 -10.89
CA SER A 133 -1.07 4.54 -9.51
C SER A 133 -0.99 5.96 -8.96
N ALA A 134 -0.46 6.90 -9.73
CA ALA A 134 -0.43 8.32 -9.34
C ALA A 134 -1.85 8.87 -9.13
N LYS A 135 -2.79 8.55 -10.03
CA LYS A 135 -4.21 8.93 -9.88
C LYS A 135 -4.86 8.30 -8.65
N GLN A 136 -4.55 7.05 -8.33
CA GLN A 136 -5.03 6.40 -7.11
C GLN A 136 -4.57 7.18 -5.87
N TRP A 137 -3.29 7.56 -5.80
CA TRP A 137 -2.76 8.34 -4.68
C TRP A 137 -3.45 9.70 -4.54
N GLU A 138 -3.68 10.40 -5.66
CA GLU A 138 -4.43 11.65 -5.67
C GLU A 138 -5.85 11.45 -5.13
N LEU A 139 -6.57 10.45 -5.63
CA LEU A 139 -7.94 10.15 -5.20
C LEU A 139 -8.01 9.79 -3.72
N HIS A 140 -7.05 9.00 -3.22
CA HIS A 140 -6.96 8.65 -1.81
C HIS A 140 -6.71 9.88 -0.92
N ALA A 141 -5.81 10.77 -1.33
CA ALA A 141 -5.55 12.03 -0.62
C ALA A 141 -6.80 12.93 -0.57
N ARG A 142 -7.50 13.06 -1.70
CA ARG A 142 -8.75 13.84 -1.81
C ARG A 142 -9.87 13.23 -0.98
N ALA A 143 -10.02 11.90 -0.98
CA ALA A 143 -11.00 11.20 -0.16
C ALA A 143 -10.73 11.42 1.34
N ASN A 144 -9.47 11.34 1.78
CA ASN A 144 -9.09 11.62 3.17
C ASN A 144 -9.34 13.07 3.58
N ALA A 145 -9.02 14.03 2.70
CA ALA A 145 -9.31 15.44 2.95
C ALA A 145 -10.82 15.68 3.08
N ALA A 146 -11.63 15.13 2.17
CA ALA A 146 -13.08 15.24 2.21
C ALA A 146 -13.67 14.58 3.47
N LYS A 147 -13.15 13.42 3.88
CA LYS A 147 -13.53 12.75 5.13
C LYS A 147 -13.21 13.61 6.35
N THR A 148 -12.01 14.19 6.40
CA THR A 148 -11.59 15.08 7.49
C THR A 148 -12.47 16.33 7.58
N ILE A 149 -12.80 16.96 6.44
CA ILE A 149 -13.72 18.10 6.38
C ILE A 149 -15.11 17.70 6.89
N LYS A 150 -15.61 16.53 6.48
CA LYS A 150 -16.89 15.99 6.96
C LYS A 150 -16.86 15.78 8.46
N ASP A 151 -15.81 15.17 8.99
CA ASP A 151 -15.64 14.89 10.43
C ASP A 151 -15.52 16.19 11.27
N ILE A 152 -14.84 17.20 10.75
CA ILE A 152 -14.79 18.53 11.36
C ILE A 152 -16.19 19.16 11.39
N ASN A 153 -16.91 19.13 10.26
CA ASN A 153 -18.24 19.72 10.17
C ASN A 153 -19.26 19.00 11.08
N THR A 154 -19.20 17.67 11.20
CA THR A 154 -20.07 16.92 12.11
C THR A 154 -19.73 17.19 13.58
N THR A 155 -18.43 17.27 13.91
CA THR A 155 -17.97 17.66 15.26
C THR A 155 -18.40 19.09 15.60
N LEU A 156 -18.30 20.02 14.65
CA LEU A 156 -18.72 21.41 14.84
C LEU A 156 -20.24 21.53 14.98
N ALA A 157 -21.01 20.77 14.19
CA ALA A 157 -22.47 20.74 14.28
C ALA A 157 -22.97 20.10 15.59
N SER A 158 -22.22 19.13 16.13
CA SER A 158 -22.51 18.52 17.43
C SER A 158 -21.96 19.31 18.63
N PHE A 159 -21.11 20.30 18.39
CA PHE A 159 -20.61 21.20 19.42
C PHE A 159 -21.69 22.24 19.77
N HIS A 160 -22.39 22.02 20.87
CA HIS A 160 -23.36 22.97 21.43
C HIS A 160 -22.68 23.88 22.45
N PRO A 161 -22.32 25.14 22.11
CA PRO A 161 -21.64 26.06 23.04
C PRO A 161 -22.43 26.29 24.32
N GLU A 162 -23.75 26.21 24.29
CA GLU A 162 -24.60 26.32 25.48
C GLU A 162 -24.40 25.16 26.48
N GLN A 163 -24.16 23.93 26.02
CA GLN A 163 -23.86 22.80 26.91
C GLN A 163 -22.47 22.92 27.53
N ALA A 164 -21.49 23.37 26.75
CA ALA A 164 -20.15 23.64 27.26
C ALA A 164 -20.16 24.76 28.31
N LEU A 165 -20.87 25.87 28.04
CA LEU A 165 -21.04 26.99 28.97
C LEU A 165 -21.77 26.57 30.26
N ARG A 166 -22.83 25.75 30.16
CA ARG A 166 -23.49 25.18 31.34
C ARG A 166 -22.58 24.24 32.13
N GLY A 167 -21.70 23.50 31.46
CA GLY A 167 -20.68 22.66 32.09
C GLY A 167 -19.66 23.49 32.88
N PHE A 168 -19.19 24.59 32.29
CA PHE A 168 -18.29 25.55 32.96
C PHE A 168 -18.97 26.21 34.17
N ALA A 169 -20.22 26.65 34.05
CA ALA A 169 -20.96 27.25 35.17
C ALA A 169 -21.12 26.30 36.36
N ARG A 170 -21.37 25.00 36.13
CA ARG A 170 -21.43 23.99 37.22
C ARG A 170 -20.07 23.74 37.86
N MET A 171 -19.00 23.79 37.07
CA MET A 171 -17.64 23.65 37.59
C MET A 171 -17.26 24.85 38.44
N GLU A 172 -17.60 26.07 38.01
CA GLU A 172 -17.44 27.29 38.81
C GLU A 172 -18.20 27.22 40.13
N GLU A 173 -19.46 26.77 40.11
CA GLU A 173 -20.27 26.59 41.33
C GLU A 173 -19.65 25.56 42.30
N ARG A 174 -19.10 24.46 41.75
CA ARG A 174 -18.44 23.43 42.56
C ARG A 174 -17.11 23.91 43.13
N VAL A 175 -16.34 24.70 42.38
CA VAL A 175 -15.12 25.34 42.87
C VAL A 175 -15.47 26.34 43.97
N PHE A 176 -16.50 27.16 43.78
CA PHE A 176 -16.98 28.09 44.81
C PHE A 176 -17.41 27.39 46.10
N ALA A 177 -18.11 26.24 45.99
CA ALA A 177 -18.48 25.44 47.16
C ALA A 177 -17.26 24.89 47.91
N LEU A 178 -16.25 24.40 47.18
CA LEU A 178 -14.98 23.92 47.77
C LEU A 178 -14.19 25.06 48.43
N GLU A 179 -14.17 26.24 47.83
CA GLU A 179 -13.56 27.44 48.41
C GLU A 179 -14.31 27.88 49.68
N ALA A 180 -15.64 27.85 49.66
CA ALA A 180 -16.46 28.16 50.82
C ALA A 180 -16.22 27.17 51.97
N GLU A 181 -16.10 25.87 51.67
CA GLU A 181 -15.77 24.82 52.64
C GLU A 181 -14.34 24.99 53.21
N ALA A 182 -13.37 25.33 52.36
CA ALA A 182 -12.00 25.62 52.77
C ALA A 182 -11.91 26.89 53.65
N ASN A 183 -12.77 27.88 53.40
CA ASN A 183 -12.85 29.09 54.22
C ASN A 183 -13.60 28.85 55.53
N ALA A 184 -14.66 28.04 55.52
CA ALA A 184 -15.40 27.64 56.71
C ALA A 184 -14.54 26.78 57.65
N SER A 185 -13.76 25.84 57.13
CA SER A 185 -12.80 25.05 57.92
C SER A 185 -11.68 25.92 58.50
N ARG A 186 -11.18 26.92 57.76
CA ARG A 186 -10.24 27.92 58.30
C ARG A 186 -10.84 28.72 59.45
N ARG A 187 -12.06 29.24 59.29
CA ARG A 187 -12.77 29.94 60.37
C ARG A 187 -13.08 29.03 61.56
N PHE A 188 -13.38 27.76 61.31
CA PHE A 188 -13.60 26.79 62.38
C PHE A 188 -12.30 26.54 63.15
N LEU A 189 -11.15 26.40 62.47
CA LEU A 189 -9.84 26.28 63.11
C LEU A 189 -9.47 27.55 63.90
N GLU A 190 -9.73 28.75 63.37
CA GLU A 190 -9.59 30.02 64.10
C GLU A 190 -10.51 30.08 65.33
N SER A 191 -11.75 29.57 65.23
CA SER A 191 -12.68 29.50 66.37
C SER A 191 -12.35 28.39 67.37
N ALA A 192 -11.72 27.31 66.92
CA ALA A 192 -11.27 26.21 67.79
C ALA A 192 -10.05 26.65 68.63
N HIS A 193 -9.29 27.65 68.18
CA HIS A 193 -8.28 28.34 68.99
C HIS A 193 -8.89 29.35 69.98
N ALA A 194 -10.22 29.51 70.00
CA ALA A 194 -10.94 30.38 70.95
C ALA A 194 -11.66 29.60 72.07
N PHE A 195 -11.31 28.32 72.30
CA PHE A 195 -11.68 27.61 73.54
C PHE A 195 -10.53 27.74 74.57
N PRO A 196 -10.81 28.19 75.80
CA PRO A 196 -9.79 28.50 76.79
C PRO A 196 -9.22 27.23 77.42
N SER A 197 -7.89 27.14 77.48
CA SER A 197 -7.13 26.14 78.23
C SER A 197 -7.16 26.47 79.73
N THR A 198 -8.20 26.09 80.47
CA THR A 198 -8.25 26.35 81.93
C THR A 198 -9.00 25.25 82.70
N ILE A 199 -8.34 24.10 82.87
CA ILE A 199 -8.62 23.21 84.02
C ILE A 199 -7.30 22.92 84.73
N ASP A 200 -6.21 22.66 84.00
CA ASP A 200 -4.90 22.41 84.59
C ASP A 200 -4.31 23.65 85.30
N GLU A 201 -4.49 24.86 84.77
CA GLU A 201 -4.06 26.11 85.45
C GLU A 201 -4.90 26.41 86.70
N GLU A 202 -6.19 26.03 86.70
CA GLU A 202 -7.10 26.28 87.82
C GLU A 202 -6.87 25.28 88.96
N VAL A 203 -6.50 24.03 88.63
CA VAL A 203 -6.05 23.01 89.58
C VAL A 203 -4.73 23.40 90.26
N GLU A 204 -3.74 23.92 89.53
CA GLU A 204 -2.47 24.39 90.12
C GLU A 204 -2.70 25.55 91.11
N THR A 205 -3.61 26.48 90.81
CA THR A 205 -3.92 27.60 91.72
C THR A 205 -4.69 27.19 92.97
N GLU A 206 -5.60 26.21 92.88
CA GLU A 206 -6.28 25.61 94.04
C GLU A 206 -5.28 24.83 94.93
N LEU A 207 -4.36 24.08 94.32
CA LEU A 207 -3.34 23.31 95.05
C LEU A 207 -2.34 24.23 95.79
N ALA A 208 -2.01 25.39 95.20
CA ALA A 208 -1.21 26.42 95.86
C ALA A 208 -1.93 27.02 97.09
N LYS A 209 -3.23 27.32 96.99
CA LYS A 209 -4.04 27.82 98.11
C LYS A 209 -4.15 26.81 99.25
N TRP A 210 -4.30 25.51 98.95
CA TRP A 210 -4.31 24.45 99.97
C TRP A 210 -2.96 24.32 100.69
N LYS A 211 -1.84 24.46 99.96
CA LYS A 211 -0.49 24.43 100.55
C LYS A 211 -0.23 25.65 101.46
N GLU A 212 -0.66 26.84 101.08
CA GLU A 212 -0.57 28.04 101.93
C GLU A 212 -1.48 27.95 103.17
N ALA A 213 -2.67 27.35 103.05
CA ALA A 213 -3.58 27.13 104.17
C ALA A 213 -3.06 26.08 105.17
N GLN A 214 -2.32 25.06 104.71
CA GLN A 214 -1.63 24.12 105.60
C GLN A 214 -0.43 24.75 106.31
N ALA A 215 0.30 25.66 105.66
CA ALA A 215 1.46 26.35 106.24
C ALA A 215 1.08 27.43 107.28
N LYS A 216 -0.18 27.88 107.32
CA LYS A 216 -0.69 28.85 108.31
C LYS A 216 -1.39 28.21 109.53
N ASN A 217 -1.55 26.88 109.55
CA ASN A 217 -2.18 26.12 110.64
C ASN A 217 -1.22 25.10 111.31
N ALA A 218 0.09 25.30 111.17
CA ALA A 218 1.16 24.65 111.93
C ALA A 218 2.13 25.72 112.45
#